data_AF-A0A2H9HZ06-F1
#
_entry.id   AF-A0A2H9HZ06-F1
#
_cell.length_a   1.000
_cell.length_b   1.000
_cell.length_c   1.000
_cell.angle_alpha   90.00
_cell.angle_beta   90.00
_cell.angle_gamma   90.00
#
_symmetry.space_group_name_H-M   'P 1'
#
loop_
_entity.id
_entity.type
_entity.pdbx_description
1 polymer ?
#
loop_
_entity_poly.entity_id
_entity_poly.type
_entity_poly.pdbx_seq_one_letter_code
_entity_poly.pdbx_strand_id
1 'polypeptide(L)'
;MAQNPIRITFIVYKIYFIILVCALSKTIQVRESVYRLLVRLKKQMKARSFNEVIQKLALKESGLPEEMFGIDREKIKPFTERDRMEDRW
;
A
#
# COMPACT_ATOMS: atom_id res chain seq x y z
N MET A 1 -16.69 43.12 10.55
CA MET A 1 -16.52 41.70 10.95
C MET A 1 -15.25 41.17 10.29
N ALA A 2 -14.12 41.21 10.99
CA ALA A 2 -12.83 40.75 10.44
C ALA A 2 -12.77 39.21 10.50
N GLN A 3 -12.81 38.57 9.34
CA GLN A 3 -12.55 37.13 9.23
C GLN A 3 -11.10 36.88 9.67
N ASN A 4 -10.91 36.24 10.83
CA ASN A 4 -9.58 36.01 11.41
C ASN A 4 -8.63 35.34 10.39
N PRO A 5 -7.47 35.94 10.07
CA PRO A 5 -6.57 35.45 9.02
C PRO A 5 -6.06 34.03 9.29
N ILE A 6 -5.92 33.67 10.58
CA ILE A 6 -5.53 32.33 11.03
C ILE A 6 -6.54 31.25 10.58
N ARG A 7 -7.85 31.56 10.58
CA ARG A 7 -8.89 30.61 10.14
C ARG A 7 -8.85 30.39 8.63
N ILE A 8 -8.56 31.44 7.86
CA ILE A 8 -8.50 31.37 6.39
C ILE A 8 -7.31 30.51 5.98
N THR A 9 -6.13 30.75 6.56
CA THR A 9 -4.93 29.95 6.31
C THR A 9 -5.16 28.47 6.61
N PHE A 10 -5.81 28.16 7.75
CA PHE A 10 -6.13 26.77 8.12
C PHE A 10 -7.08 26.10 7.12
N ILE A 11 -8.08 26.83 6.62
CA ILE A 11 -9.00 26.34 5.58
C ILE A 11 -8.25 26.04 4.29
N VAL A 12 -7.37 26.94 3.85
CA VAL A 12 -6.58 26.77 2.63
C VAL A 12 -5.66 25.55 2.73
N TYR A 13 -4.94 25.38 3.85
CA TYR A 13 -4.12 24.19 4.09
C TYR A 13 -4.94 22.90 4.08
N LYS A 14 -6.14 22.92 4.66
CA LYS A 14 -7.03 21.76 4.69
C LYS A 14 -7.55 21.39 3.30
N ILE A 15 -7.87 22.39 2.47
CA ILE A 15 -8.26 22.20 1.06
C ILE A 15 -7.09 21.62 0.26
N TYR A 16 -5.90 22.21 0.37
CA TYR A 16 -4.69 21.70 -0.28
C TYR A 16 -4.38 20.27 0.15
N PHE A 17 -4.52 19.96 1.44
CA PHE A 17 -4.32 18.61 1.97
C PHE A 17 -5.32 17.61 1.39
N ILE A 18 -6.60 17.97 1.30
CA ILE A 18 -7.63 17.12 0.67
C ILE A 18 -7.31 16.88 -0.80
N ILE A 19 -6.99 17.95 -1.57
CA ILE A 19 -6.64 17.85 -2.99
C ILE A 19 -5.41 16.95 -3.19
N LEU A 20 -4.37 17.14 -2.36
CA LEU A 20 -3.14 16.34 -2.40
C LEU A 20 -3.41 14.86 -2.12
N VAL A 21 -4.19 14.54 -1.10
CA VAL A 21 -4.55 13.16 -0.73
C VAL A 21 -5.40 12.50 -1.82
N CYS A 22 -6.36 13.24 -2.40
CA CYS A 22 -7.18 12.74 -3.50
C CYS A 22 -6.36 12.51 -4.78
N ALA A 23 -5.35 13.35 -5.07
CA ALA A 23 -4.50 13.19 -6.26
C ALA A 23 -3.58 11.97 -6.21
N LEU A 24 -3.17 11.54 -5.01
CA LEU A 24 -2.26 10.40 -4.79
C LEU A 24 -2.98 9.04 -4.70
N SER A 25 -4.31 9.01 -4.65
CA SER A 25 -5.09 7.78 -4.48
C SER A 25 -5.83 7.40 -5.76
N LYS A 26 -5.93 6.09 -6.03
CA LYS A 26 -6.78 5.55 -7.09
C LYS A 26 -8.01 4.93 -6.46
N THR A 27 -9.18 5.31 -6.95
CA THR A 27 -10.47 4.78 -6.49
C THR A 27 -10.97 3.72 -7.45
N ILE A 28 -11.38 2.57 -6.93
CA ILE A 28 -12.01 1.50 -7.70
C ILE A 28 -13.49 1.50 -7.33
N GLN A 29 -14.36 1.82 -8.29
CA GLN A 29 -15.79 1.63 -8.12
C GLN A 29 -16.15 0.18 -8.38
N VAL A 30 -16.97 -0.40 -7.50
CA VAL A 30 -17.42 -1.78 -7.59
C VAL A 30 -18.94 -1.86 -7.47
N ARG A 31 -19.53 -2.92 -8.01
CA ARG A 31 -20.95 -3.20 -7.83
C ARG A 31 -21.25 -3.60 -6.39
N GLU A 32 -22.48 -3.38 -5.94
CA GLU A 32 -22.95 -3.75 -4.60
C GLU A 32 -22.73 -5.25 -4.28
N SER A 33 -22.93 -6.13 -5.26
CA SER A 33 -22.66 -7.57 -5.11
C SER A 33 -21.19 -7.86 -4.78
N VAL A 34 -20.26 -7.17 -5.44
CA VAL A 34 -18.81 -7.30 -5.21
C VAL A 34 -18.43 -6.70 -3.86
N TYR A 35 -19.01 -5.56 -3.50
CA TYR A 35 -18.81 -4.94 -2.19
C TYR A 35 -19.19 -5.89 -1.04
N ARG A 36 -20.35 -6.56 -1.14
CA ARG A 36 -20.78 -7.56 -0.15
C ARG A 36 -19.81 -8.74 -0.04
N LEU A 37 -19.23 -9.20 -1.16
CA LEU A 37 -18.19 -10.22 -1.15
C LEU A 37 -16.93 -9.73 -0.43
N LEU A 38 -16.47 -8.52 -0.73
CA LEU A 38 -15.32 -7.90 -0.07
C LEU A 38 -15.54 -7.76 1.45
N VAL A 39 -16.74 -7.42 1.89
CA VAL A 39 -17.10 -7.35 3.33
C VAL A 39 -16.97 -8.72 4.00
N ARG A 40 -17.46 -9.79 3.35
CA ARG A 40 -17.35 -11.16 3.87
C ARG A 40 -15.88 -11.60 3.92
N LEU A 41 -15.14 -11.41 2.85
CA LEU A 41 -13.71 -11.70 2.75
C LEU A 41 -12.90 -10.95 3.81
N LYS A 42 -13.18 -9.66 4.03
CA LYS A 42 -12.53 -8.86 5.07
C LYS A 42 -12.68 -9.50 6.45
N LYS A 43 -13.88 -10.00 6.79
CA LYS A 43 -14.13 -10.69 8.07
C LYS A 43 -13.40 -12.03 8.14
N GLN A 44 -13.44 -12.83 7.08
CA GLN A 44 -12.79 -14.14 7.03
C GLN A 44 -11.27 -14.03 7.16
N MET A 45 -10.66 -13.05 6.47
CA MET A 45 -9.22 -12.81 6.47
C MET A 45 -8.75 -11.97 7.67
N LYS A 46 -9.68 -11.50 8.52
CA LYS A 46 -9.41 -10.54 9.61
C LYS A 46 -8.60 -9.31 9.15
N ALA A 47 -8.83 -8.88 7.91
CA ALA A 47 -8.10 -7.78 7.30
C ALA A 47 -8.55 -6.42 7.85
N ARG A 48 -7.62 -5.49 8.01
CA ARG A 48 -7.85 -4.14 8.53
C ARG A 48 -8.59 -3.27 7.52
N SER A 49 -8.31 -3.43 6.23
CA SER A 49 -8.89 -2.64 5.14
C SER A 49 -9.29 -3.47 3.92
N PHE A 50 -10.11 -2.90 3.02
CA PHE A 50 -10.38 -3.54 1.73
C PHE A 50 -9.15 -3.57 0.82
N ASN A 51 -8.26 -2.56 0.92
CA ASN A 51 -7.00 -2.56 0.19
C ASN A 51 -6.15 -3.78 0.56
N GLU A 52 -6.08 -4.12 1.85
CA GLU A 52 -5.38 -5.32 2.31
C GLU A 52 -6.00 -6.62 1.76
N VAL A 53 -7.34 -6.71 1.73
CA VAL A 53 -8.03 -7.85 1.11
C VAL A 53 -7.66 -7.97 -0.37
N ILE A 54 -7.74 -6.86 -1.11
CA ILE A 54 -7.43 -6.83 -2.55
C ILE A 54 -5.96 -7.20 -2.78
N GLN A 55 -5.04 -6.68 -1.98
CA GLN A 55 -3.62 -6.98 -2.08
C GLN A 55 -3.34 -8.46 -1.82
N LYS A 56 -3.91 -9.05 -0.76
CA LYS A 56 -3.74 -10.47 -0.46
C LYS A 56 -4.32 -11.38 -1.53
N LEU A 57 -5.48 -11.01 -2.10
CA LEU A 57 -6.05 -11.73 -3.25
C LEU A 57 -5.14 -11.63 -4.47
N ALA A 58 -4.64 -10.44 -4.79
CA ALA A 58 -3.74 -10.23 -5.93
C ALA A 58 -2.43 -11.03 -5.76
N LEU A 59 -1.83 -11.03 -4.57
CA LEU A 59 -0.64 -11.82 -4.25
C LEU A 59 -0.91 -13.32 -4.39
N LYS A 60 -2.05 -13.79 -3.85
CA LYS A 60 -2.46 -15.19 -3.94
C LYS A 60 -2.62 -15.66 -5.40
N GLU A 61 -3.27 -14.87 -6.24
CA GLU A 61 -3.49 -15.21 -7.65
C GLU A 61 -2.21 -15.06 -8.49
N SER A 62 -1.31 -14.14 -8.14
CA SER A 62 -0.02 -13.97 -8.82
C SER A 62 1.04 -14.99 -8.41
N GLY A 63 0.75 -15.86 -7.42
CA GLY A 63 1.71 -16.82 -6.89
C GLY A 63 2.87 -16.18 -6.12
N LEU A 64 2.75 -14.90 -5.77
CA LEU A 64 3.76 -14.18 -5.01
C LEU A 64 3.54 -14.43 -3.51
N PRO A 65 4.60 -14.77 -2.75
CA PRO A 65 4.48 -14.94 -1.31
C PRO A 65 4.10 -13.61 -0.65
N GLU A 66 3.30 -13.70 0.43
CA GLU A 66 2.82 -12.54 1.20
C GLU A 66 3.98 -11.75 1.83
N GLU A 67 5.11 -12.42 2.08
CA GLU A 67 6.35 -11.84 2.58
C GLU A 67 7.44 -12.00 1.52
N MET A 68 7.82 -10.88 0.88
CA MET A 68 8.89 -10.88 -0.14
C MET A 68 10.31 -10.86 0.45
N PHE A 69 10.44 -10.65 1.75
CA PHE A 69 11.72 -10.69 2.44
C PHE A 69 12.13 -12.13 2.76
N GLY A 70 13.23 -12.58 2.17
CA GLY A 70 13.82 -13.89 2.48
C GLY A 70 13.30 -15.07 1.67
N ILE A 71 12.51 -14.84 0.60
CA ILE A 71 12.14 -15.88 -0.36
C ILE A 71 13.39 -16.52 -0.98
N ASP A 72 14.43 -15.71 -1.18
CA ASP A 72 15.71 -16.18 -1.70
C ASP A 72 16.66 -16.70 -0.60
N ARG A 73 16.27 -16.80 0.68
CA ARG A 73 17.18 -17.32 1.73
C ARG A 73 17.74 -18.71 1.41
N GLU A 74 16.98 -19.54 0.70
CA GLU A 74 17.42 -20.87 0.25
C GLU A 74 18.08 -20.85 -1.15
N LYS A 75 18.00 -19.73 -1.87
CA LYS A 75 18.57 -19.55 -3.22
C LYS A 75 19.81 -18.66 -3.24
N ILE A 76 20.05 -17.90 -2.18
CA ILE A 76 21.25 -17.07 -2.01
C ILE A 76 22.42 -18.01 -1.76
N LYS A 77 23.35 -18.05 -2.72
CA LYS A 77 24.62 -18.74 -2.52
C LYS A 77 25.37 -18.09 -1.35
N PRO A 78 26.11 -18.87 -0.55
CA PRO A 78 26.98 -18.30 0.48
C PRO A 78 27.89 -17.25 -0.13
N PHE A 79 28.04 -16.11 0.54
CA PHE A 79 28.95 -15.07 0.11
C PHE A 79 30.38 -15.62 0.04
N THR A 80 30.98 -15.58 -1.14
CA THR A 80 32.37 -15.99 -1.36
C THR A 80 33.28 -14.77 -1.47
N GLU A 81 34.58 -14.98 -1.28
CA GLU A 81 35.58 -13.90 -1.40
C GLU A 81 35.52 -13.19 -2.77
N ARG A 82 35.13 -13.92 -3.83
CA ARG A 82 34.94 -13.40 -5.20
C ARG A 82 33.71 -12.51 -5.38
N ASP A 83 32.79 -12.54 -4.42
CA ASP A 83 31.61 -11.67 -4.41
C ASP A 83 31.92 -10.31 -3.76
N ARG A 84 33.13 -10.12 -3.20
CA ARG A 84 33.60 -8.81 -2.73
C ARG A 84 33.89 -7.93 -3.94
N MET A 85 33.14 -6.84 -4.06
CA MET A 85 33.33 -5.79 -5.07
C MET A 85 34.53 -4.87 -4.74
N GLU A 86 35.37 -5.25 -3.77
CA GLU A 86 36.50 -4.44 -3.30
C GLU A 86 37.71 -4.50 -4.25
N ASP A 87 37.76 -5.47 -5.17
CA ASP A 87 38.80 -5.59 -6.20
C ASP A 87 38.51 -4.74 -7.46
N ARG A 88 37.67 -3.70 -7.32
CA ARG A 88 37.31 -2.77 -8.40
C ARG A 88 38.24 -1.56 -8.47
N TRP A 89 39.53 -1.73 -8.25
CA TRP A 89 40.61 -0.80 -8.63
C TRP A 89 41.97 -1.47 -8.43
#